data_AF-A0A9E5QD34-F1
#
_entry.id   AF-A0A9E5QD34-F1
#
_cell.length_a   1.000
_cell.length_b   1.000
_cell.length_c   1.000
_cell.angle_alpha   90.00
_cell.angle_beta   90.00
_cell.angle_gamma   90.00
#
_symmetry.space_group_name_H-M   'P 1'
#
loop_
_entity.id
_entity.type
_entity.pdbx_description
1 polymer ?
#
loop_
_entity_poly.entity_id
_entity_poly.type
_entity_poly.pdbx_seq_one_letter_code
_entity_poly.pdbx_strand_id
1 'polypeptide(L)'
;MGKKSIRQARKAKKQQKKLKNGMILSAVGIGIVVLLGLMIWNFARPTAGESVEIMANAGDHVPTGEDPGPFNSNPPTSGPHYAEEFDAGF
;
A
#
# COMPACT_ATOMS: atom_id res chain seq x y z
N MET A 1 -22.37 39.29 -42.65
CA MET A 1 -22.69 38.53 -41.40
C MET A 1 -23.31 39.45 -40.36
N GLY A 2 -24.58 39.24 -40.00
CA GLY A 2 -25.31 40.11 -39.06
C GLY A 2 -24.86 39.96 -37.60
N LYS A 3 -24.87 41.05 -36.82
CA LYS A 3 -24.45 41.09 -35.40
C LYS A 3 -25.12 40.02 -34.50
N LYS A 4 -26.32 39.55 -34.86
CA LYS A 4 -27.04 38.45 -34.19
C LYS A 4 -26.32 37.09 -34.30
N SER A 5 -25.69 36.80 -35.44
CA SER A 5 -24.93 35.55 -35.68
C SER A 5 -23.68 35.46 -34.79
N ILE A 6 -22.96 36.56 -34.58
CA ILE A 6 -21.77 36.61 -33.72
C ILE A 6 -22.15 36.37 -32.25
N ARG A 7 -23.27 36.94 -31.78
CA ARG A 7 -23.77 36.72 -30.41
C ARG A 7 -24.19 35.27 -30.18
N GLN A 8 -24.86 34.64 -31.14
CA GLN A 8 -25.23 33.23 -31.08
C GLN A 8 -23.98 32.32 -31.05
N ALA A 9 -22.99 32.57 -31.91
CA ALA A 9 -21.73 31.82 -31.91
C ALA A 9 -20.98 31.92 -30.58
N ARG A 10 -20.96 33.12 -29.95
CA ARG A 10 -20.38 33.31 -28.61
C ARG A 10 -21.14 32.54 -27.52
N LYS A 11 -22.48 32.54 -27.56
CA LYS A 11 -23.32 31.79 -26.61
C LYS A 11 -23.10 30.28 -26.74
N ALA A 12 -23.05 29.76 -27.96
CA ALA A 12 -22.77 28.35 -28.23
C ALA A 12 -21.37 27.93 -27.73
N LYS A 13 -20.33 28.73 -27.99
CA LYS A 13 -18.98 28.49 -27.45
C LYS A 13 -18.96 28.50 -25.91
N LYS A 14 -19.71 29.41 -25.27
CA LYS A 14 -19.80 29.47 -23.80
C LYS A 14 -20.53 28.25 -23.23
N GLN A 15 -21.59 27.78 -23.88
CA GLN A 15 -22.30 26.56 -23.48
C GLN A 15 -21.40 25.32 -23.62
N GLN A 16 -20.68 25.18 -24.73
CA GLN A 16 -19.74 24.08 -24.92
C GLN A 16 -18.61 24.10 -23.87
N LYS A 17 -18.06 25.27 -23.54
CA LYS A 17 -17.07 25.40 -22.46
C LYS A 17 -17.64 25.00 -21.11
N LYS A 18 -18.88 25.39 -20.79
CA LYS A 18 -19.55 24.99 -19.54
C LYS A 18 -19.75 23.48 -19.45
N LEU A 19 -20.20 22.85 -20.53
CA LEU A 19 -20.39 21.39 -20.59
C LEU A 19 -19.05 20.65 -20.45
N LYS A 20 -18.02 21.08 -21.18
CA LYS A 20 -16.66 20.52 -21.08
C LYS A 20 -16.08 20.67 -19.68
N ASN A 21 -16.17 21.85 -19.08
CA ASN A 21 -15.69 22.08 -17.72
C ASN A 21 -16.48 21.25 -16.71
N GLY A 22 -17.79 21.13 -16.87
CA GLY A 22 -18.62 20.27 -16.02
C GLY A 22 -18.18 18.81 -16.10
N MET A 23 -17.99 18.27 -17.30
CA MET A 23 -17.49 16.91 -17.49
C MET A 23 -16.11 16.69 -16.86
N ILE A 24 -15.18 17.64 -17.04
CA ILE A 24 -13.84 17.55 -16.44
C ILE A 24 -13.95 17.55 -14.92
N LEU A 25 -14.74 18.46 -14.35
CA LEU A 25 -14.92 18.56 -12.91
C LEU A 25 -15.55 17.28 -12.33
N SER A 26 -16.55 16.72 -13.00
CA SER A 26 -17.16 15.45 -12.63
C SER A 26 -16.17 14.28 -12.73
N ALA A 27 -15.37 14.21 -13.79
CA ALA A 27 -14.35 13.16 -13.94
C ALA A 27 -13.29 13.24 -12.85
N VAL A 28 -12.82 14.44 -12.52
CA VAL A 28 -11.89 14.67 -11.40
C VAL A 28 -12.53 14.25 -10.07
N GLY A 29 -13.78 14.66 -9.82
CA GLY A 29 -14.51 14.28 -8.61
C GLY A 29 -14.65 12.76 -8.45
N ILE A 30 -15.04 12.06 -9.52
CA ILE A 30 -15.10 10.59 -9.53
C ILE A 30 -13.71 9.99 -9.27
N GLY A 31 -12.67 10.52 -9.93
CA GLY A 31 -11.30 10.07 -9.73
C GLY A 31 -10.85 10.16 -8.27
N ILE A 32 -11.17 11.27 -7.59
CA ILE A 32 -10.87 11.45 -6.15
C ILE A 32 -11.62 10.41 -5.31
N VAL A 33 -12.91 10.19 -5.56
CA VAL A 33 -13.71 9.20 -4.82
C VAL A 33 -13.16 7.79 -4.99
N VAL A 34 -12.79 7.40 -6.22
CA VAL A 34 -12.18 6.10 -6.51
C VAL A 34 -10.85 5.97 -5.76
N LEU A 35 -9.99 6.99 -5.81
CA LEU A 35 -8.69 6.96 -5.17
C LEU A 35 -8.79 6.83 -3.65
N LEU A 36 -9.71 7.58 -3.02
CA LEU A 36 -10.01 7.45 -1.59
C LEU A 36 -10.55 6.06 -1.25
N GLY A 37 -11.46 5.53 -2.07
CA GLY A 37 -11.99 4.17 -1.91
C GLY A 37 -10.89 3.11 -1.96
N LEU A 38 -9.96 3.22 -2.91
CA LEU A 38 -8.80 2.32 -3.01
C LEU A 38 -7.86 2.45 -1.81
N MET A 39 -7.62 3.66 -1.30
CA MET A 39 -6.82 3.84 -0.10
C MET A 39 -7.45 3.15 1.11
N ILE A 40 -8.73 3.42 1.39
CA ILE A 40 -9.46 2.80 2.51
C ILE A 40 -9.46 1.28 2.35
N TRP A 41 -9.74 0.77 1.15
CA TRP A 41 -9.73 -0.65 0.87
C TRP A 41 -8.38 -1.33 1.14
N ASN A 42 -7.26 -0.65 0.83
CA ASN A 42 -5.93 -1.18 1.13
C ASN A 42 -5.59 -1.11 2.62
N PHE A 43 -5.98 -0.03 3.32
CA PHE A 43 -5.72 0.12 4.75
C PHE A 43 -6.58 -0.80 5.62
N ALA A 44 -7.81 -1.09 5.20
CA ALA A 44 -8.71 -1.99 5.93
C ALA A 44 -8.41 -3.47 5.70
N ARG A 45 -7.51 -3.81 4.75
CA ARG A 45 -7.12 -5.20 4.54
C ARG A 45 -6.22 -5.65 5.70
N PRO A 46 -6.52 -6.81 6.32
CA PRO A 46 -5.62 -7.37 7.31
C PRO A 46 -4.26 -7.64 6.67
N THR A 47 -3.19 -7.42 7.43
CA THR A 47 -1.84 -7.82 7.05
C THR A 47 -1.81 -9.31 6.80
N ALA A 48 -1.12 -9.74 5.73
CA ALA A 48 -0.93 -11.15 5.48
C ALA A 48 0.00 -11.75 6.54
N GLY A 49 -0.34 -12.96 6.99
CA GLY A 49 0.41 -13.68 8.03
C GLY A 49 -0.21 -13.55 9.42
N GLU A 50 0.38 -14.30 10.36
CA GLU A 50 0.01 -14.27 11.77
C GLU A 50 0.95 -13.35 12.53
N SER A 51 0.42 -12.54 13.44
CA SER A 51 1.25 -11.77 14.37
C SER A 51 1.78 -12.72 15.44
N VAL A 52 3.10 -12.86 15.49
CA VAL A 52 3.77 -13.70 16.49
C VAL A 52 4.62 -12.78 17.37
N GLU A 53 4.59 -13.00 18.68
CA GLU A 53 5.41 -12.25 19.64
C GLU A 53 6.90 -12.43 19.34
N ILE A 54 7.72 -11.40 19.51
CA ILE A 54 9.17 -11.51 19.32
C ILE A 54 9.74 -12.48 20.38
N MET A 55 10.58 -13.44 19.97
CA MET A 55 11.24 -14.34 20.91
C MET A 55 12.10 -13.55 21.90
N ALA A 56 12.10 -13.97 23.17
CA ALA A 56 12.87 -13.30 24.23
C ALA A 56 14.37 -13.23 23.92
N ASN A 57 14.90 -14.26 23.25
CA ASN A 57 16.33 -14.37 22.89
C ASN A 57 16.61 -13.88 21.45
N ALA A 58 15.69 -13.10 20.86
CA ALA A 58 15.86 -12.62 19.48
C ALA A 58 17.08 -11.70 19.38
N GLY A 59 18.13 -12.18 18.70
CA GLY A 59 19.38 -11.45 18.48
C GLY A 59 20.54 -11.91 19.36
N ASP A 60 20.29 -12.78 20.33
CA ASP A 60 21.34 -13.39 21.15
C ASP A 60 21.78 -14.73 20.55
N HIS A 61 23.08 -15.00 20.63
CA HIS A 61 23.60 -16.31 20.27
C HIS A 61 23.39 -17.29 21.42
N VAL A 62 22.97 -18.50 21.07
CA VAL A 62 22.78 -19.61 22.00
C VAL A 62 24.14 -20.27 22.22
N PRO A 63 24.54 -20.59 23.47
CA PRO A 63 25.73 -21.41 23.70
C PRO A 63 25.60 -22.78 23.03
N THR A 64 26.70 -23.31 22.49
CA THR A 64 26.68 -24.62 21.84
C THR A 64 26.29 -25.72 22.84
N GLY A 65 25.34 -26.57 22.44
CA GLY A 65 24.83 -27.65 23.28
C GLY A 65 23.71 -27.24 24.24
N GLU A 66 23.32 -25.97 24.27
CA GLU A 66 22.12 -25.52 25.00
C GLU A 66 20.88 -25.54 24.10
N ASP A 67 19.73 -25.83 24.72
CA ASP A 67 18.43 -25.76 24.07
C ASP A 67 17.89 -24.32 24.17
N PRO A 68 17.72 -23.59 23.04
CA PRO A 68 17.16 -22.24 23.06
C PRO A 68 15.68 -22.18 23.45
N GLY A 69 15.06 -23.34 23.65
CA GLY A 69 13.64 -23.48 23.89
C GLY A 69 12.83 -23.49 22.59
N PRO A 70 11.50 -23.58 22.70
CA PRO A 70 10.62 -23.67 21.54
C PRO A 70 10.58 -22.37 20.74
N PHE A 71 10.43 -22.48 19.43
CA PHE A 71 10.12 -21.34 18.57
C PHE A 71 8.73 -20.78 18.87
N ASN A 72 8.57 -19.48 18.64
CA ASN A 72 7.30 -18.76 18.79
C ASN A 72 6.29 -19.01 17.65
N SER A 73 6.70 -19.65 16.56
CA SER A 73 5.92 -19.81 15.31
C SER A 73 6.12 -21.20 14.69
N ASN A 74 5.15 -21.63 13.87
CA ASN A 74 5.22 -22.88 13.11
C ASN A 74 4.67 -22.70 11.68
N PRO A 75 5.50 -22.80 10.61
CA PRO A 75 6.93 -23.08 10.65
C PRO A 75 7.72 -21.93 11.32
N PRO A 76 8.90 -22.20 11.89
CA PRO A 76 9.68 -21.18 12.57
C PRO A 76 10.17 -20.10 11.59
N THR A 77 10.24 -18.86 12.04
CA THR A 77 10.73 -17.72 11.23
C THR A 77 12.24 -17.75 10.99
N SER A 78 13.01 -18.44 11.83
CA SER A 78 14.46 -18.68 11.69
C SER A 78 14.87 -19.99 12.39
N GLY A 79 16.12 -20.43 12.19
CA GLY A 79 16.71 -21.55 12.94
C GLY A 79 17.43 -21.10 14.22
N PRO A 80 18.02 -22.04 15.00
CA PRO A 80 18.91 -21.70 16.11
C PRO A 80 20.19 -21.02 15.58
N HIS A 81 20.64 -19.97 16.27
CA HIS A 81 21.90 -19.29 15.99
C HIS A 81 22.86 -19.52 17.15
N TYR A 82 23.84 -20.42 16.97
CA TYR A 82 24.85 -20.70 17.99
C TYR A 82 25.98 -19.67 17.97
N ALA A 83 26.62 -19.48 19.11
CA ALA A 83 27.73 -18.53 19.25
C ALA A 83 29.01 -18.97 18.54
N GLU A 84 29.18 -20.28 18.35
CA GLU A 84 30.35 -20.85 17.69
C GLU A 84 30.19 -20.80 16.17
N GLU A 85 31.22 -20.28 15.52
CA GLU A 85 31.37 -20.39 14.07
C GLU A 85 32.03 -21.73 13.73
N PHE A 86 31.68 -22.28 12.57
CA PHE A 86 32.39 -23.42 12.01
C PHE A 86 33.76 -22.99 11.48
N ASP A 87 34.83 -23.68 11.86
CA ASP A 87 36.14 -23.55 11.20
C ASP A 87 36.03 -23.80 9.68
N ALA A 88 36.93 -23.18 8.94
CA ALA A 88 37.00 -23.40 7.50
C ALA A 88 37.35 -24.87 7.17
N GLY A 89 36.51 -25.53 6.37
CA GLY A 89 36.74 -26.90 5.89
C GLY A 89 35.90 -27.99 6.55
N PHE A 90 34.92 -27.62 7.38
CA PHE A 90 33.79 -28.48 7.75
C PHE A 90 32.78 -28.64 6.62
#